data_AF-A0A6D2KC70-F1
#
_entry.id   AF-A0A6D2KC70-F1
#
_cell.length_a   1.000
_cell.length_b   1.000
_cell.length_c   1.000
_cell.angle_alpha   90.00
_cell.angle_beta   90.00
_cell.angle_gamma   90.00
#
_symmetry.space_group_name_H-M   'P 1'
#
loop_
_entity.id
_entity.type
_entity.pdbx_description
1 polymer ?
#
loop_
_entity_poly.entity_id
_entity_poly.type
_entity_poly.pdbx_seq_one_letter_code
_entity_poly.pdbx_strand_id
1 'polypeptide(L)'
;METKNANNFVLKELNQLNYDHIALVPPHTRGGGGLALLWKKEIELKVLSQCDNFIDTEVHFQGKLFMATFVYGEPEKANRKEMWNTLMAKTEGRELPWFLTRDFNEILDNSEKVGGPARAESSFVDFRSFMSACDLYDLKHTGNFLSWRGIRYKHNVKC
;
A
#
# COMPACT_ATOMS: atom_id res chain seq x y z
N MET A 1 1.68 1.80 -7.48
CA MET A 1 0.71 2.75 -8.09
C MET A 1 -0.42 1.93 -8.67
N GLU A 2 -1.68 2.28 -8.43
CA GLU A 2 -2.81 1.60 -9.06
C GLU A 2 -2.91 1.98 -10.55
N THR A 3 -2.97 1.00 -11.44
CA THR A 3 -2.85 1.25 -12.90
C THR A 3 -4.19 1.24 -13.63
N LYS A 4 -5.15 0.41 -13.21
CA LYS A 4 -6.49 0.25 -13.81
C LYS A 4 -6.51 -0.07 -15.31
N ASN A 5 -5.37 -0.44 -15.87
CA ASN A 5 -5.16 -0.60 -17.30
C ASN A 5 -4.27 -1.81 -17.58
N ALA A 6 -4.40 -2.37 -18.79
CA ALA A 6 -3.59 -3.49 -19.24
C ALA A 6 -2.11 -3.12 -19.35
N ASN A 7 -1.22 -4.09 -19.10
CA ASN A 7 0.22 -3.88 -19.05
C ASN A 7 0.78 -3.19 -20.31
N ASN A 8 0.29 -3.53 -21.50
CA ASN A 8 0.76 -2.92 -22.75
C ASN A 8 0.49 -1.41 -22.80
N PHE A 9 -0.68 -0.98 -22.30
CA PHE A 9 -1.00 0.43 -22.19
C PHE A 9 -0.13 1.10 -21.14
N VAL A 10 -0.04 0.49 -19.95
CA VAL A 10 0.76 1.02 -18.83
C VAL A 10 2.23 1.20 -19.24
N LEU A 11 2.85 0.19 -19.86
CA LEU A 11 4.25 0.26 -20.31
C LEU A 11 4.48 1.38 -21.33
N LYS A 12 3.53 1.58 -22.26
CA LYS A 12 3.62 2.67 -23.24
C LYS A 12 3.64 4.04 -22.57
N GLU A 13 2.79 4.26 -21.58
CA GLU A 13 2.71 5.53 -20.85
C GLU A 13 3.93 5.73 -19.92
N LEU A 14 4.37 4.67 -19.24
CA LEU A 14 5.48 4.73 -18.30
C LEU A 14 6.85 4.91 -19.00
N ASN A 15 6.95 4.57 -20.29
CA ASN A 15 8.19 4.72 -21.05
C ASN A 15 8.73 6.16 -21.05
N GLN A 16 7.87 7.16 -20.88
CA GLN A 16 8.26 8.56 -20.86
C GLN A 16 8.87 9.02 -19.52
N LEU A 17 8.72 8.23 -18.45
CA LEU A 17 9.16 8.59 -17.09
C LEU A 17 10.64 8.27 -16.84
N ASN A 18 11.32 7.67 -17.81
CA ASN A 18 12.76 7.36 -17.79
C ASN A 18 13.20 6.50 -16.58
N TYR A 19 12.36 5.62 -16.04
CA TYR A 19 12.80 4.64 -15.03
C TYR A 19 13.44 3.42 -15.70
N ASP A 20 14.47 2.88 -15.08
CA ASP A 20 15.25 1.76 -15.64
C ASP A 20 14.54 0.42 -15.46
N HIS A 21 13.73 0.30 -14.40
CA HIS A 21 13.07 -0.95 -14.03
C HIS A 21 11.61 -0.74 -13.66
N ILE A 22 10.78 -1.72 -14.03
CA ILE A 22 9.34 -1.73 -13.79
C ILE A 22 8.91 -3.14 -13.39
N ALA A 23 8.15 -3.25 -12.31
CA ALA A 23 7.40 -4.44 -11.95
C ALA A 23 5.89 -4.14 -12.04
N LEU A 24 5.14 -5.05 -12.67
CA LEU A 24 3.71 -4.91 -12.90
C LEU A 24 2.94 -6.08 -12.31
N VAL A 25 1.80 -5.76 -11.70
CA VAL A 25 0.72 -6.69 -11.41
C VAL A 25 -0.45 -6.31 -12.33
N PRO A 26 -0.96 -7.23 -13.18
CA PRO A 26 -2.06 -6.92 -14.07
C PRO A 26 -3.35 -6.63 -13.29
N PRO A 27 -4.29 -5.85 -13.83
CA PRO A 27 -5.59 -5.67 -13.22
C PRO A 27 -6.41 -6.97 -13.29
N HIS A 28 -7.15 -7.29 -12.22
CA HIS A 28 -8.05 -8.46 -12.17
C HIS A 28 -9.42 -8.16 -12.80
N THR A 29 -9.80 -6.90 -12.96
CA THR A 29 -11.05 -6.47 -13.62
C THR A 29 -10.83 -5.28 -14.56
N ARG A 30 -11.80 -5.03 -15.46
CA ARG A 30 -11.76 -3.85 -16.34
C ARG A 30 -11.93 -2.57 -15.52
N GLY A 31 -10.85 -1.81 -15.39
CA GLY A 31 -10.83 -0.53 -14.65
C GLY A 31 -10.63 -0.67 -13.14
N GLY A 32 -10.31 -1.87 -12.64
CA GLY A 32 -10.07 -2.13 -11.21
C GLY A 32 -8.76 -2.87 -10.97
N GLY A 33 -7.97 -2.38 -10.01
CA GLY A 33 -6.71 -2.99 -9.60
C GLY A 33 -5.56 -2.74 -10.57
N GLY A 34 -4.57 -3.64 -10.49
CA GLY A 34 -3.31 -3.54 -11.19
C GLY A 34 -2.34 -2.61 -10.46
N LEU A 35 -1.08 -3.05 -10.36
CA LEU A 35 -0.03 -2.33 -9.64
C LEU A 35 1.17 -2.10 -10.55
N ALA A 36 1.79 -0.93 -10.41
CA ALA A 36 3.10 -0.64 -10.96
C ALA A 36 4.06 -0.16 -9.87
N LEU A 37 5.24 -0.76 -9.85
CA LEU A 37 6.42 -0.32 -9.10
C LEU A 37 7.51 0.04 -10.10
N LEU A 38 8.06 1.24 -9.97
CA LEU A 38 9.13 1.75 -10.83
C LEU A 38 10.31 2.17 -9.95
N TRP A 39 11.53 1.85 -10.38
CA TRP A 39 12.74 2.28 -9.70
C TRP A 39 13.87 2.52 -10.70
N LYS A 40 14.86 3.29 -10.24
CA LYS A 40 16.04 3.63 -11.03
C LYS A 40 17.13 2.60 -10.79
N LYS A 41 18.05 2.46 -11.74
CA LYS A 41 19.17 1.50 -11.68
C LYS A 41 20.11 1.72 -10.48
N GLU A 42 20.12 2.92 -9.90
CA GLU A 42 20.90 3.23 -8.69
C GLU A 42 20.31 2.60 -7.42
N ILE A 43 19.07 2.08 -7.49
CA ILE A 43 18.41 1.38 -6.40
C ILE A 43 18.45 -0.12 -6.71
N GLU A 44 19.19 -0.88 -5.92
CA GLU A 44 19.16 -2.33 -5.98
C GLU A 44 17.89 -2.82 -5.27
N LEU A 45 16.90 -3.24 -6.06
CA LEU A 45 15.61 -3.70 -5.56
C LEU A 45 15.28 -5.05 -6.17
N LYS A 46 14.95 -6.01 -5.29
CA LYS A 46 14.53 -7.36 -5.65
C LYS A 46 13.08 -7.58 -5.24
N VAL A 47 12.22 -7.91 -6.20
CA VAL A 47 10.84 -8.32 -5.92
C VAL A 47 10.86 -9.76 -5.37
N LEU A 48 10.33 -9.95 -4.17
CA LEU A 48 10.26 -11.24 -3.49
C LEU A 48 8.94 -11.94 -3.76
N SER A 49 7.83 -11.19 -3.70
CA SER A 49 6.51 -11.68 -4.07
C SER A 49 5.59 -10.51 -4.46
N GLN A 50 4.56 -10.80 -5.24
CA GLN A 50 3.58 -9.80 -5.66
C GLN A 50 2.21 -10.44 -5.81
N CYS A 51 1.16 -9.69 -5.50
CA CYS A 51 -0.24 -10.04 -5.74
C CYS A 51 -1.03 -8.75 -6.03
N ASP A 52 -2.34 -8.89 -6.18
CA ASP A 52 -3.23 -7.76 -6.49
C ASP A 52 -3.24 -6.67 -5.41
N ASN A 53 -2.87 -7.01 -4.17
CA ASN A 53 -2.90 -6.12 -3.02
C ASN A 53 -1.52 -5.63 -2.55
N PHE A 54 -0.40 -6.19 -3.03
CA PHE A 54 0.92 -5.66 -2.67
C PHE A 54 2.04 -6.15 -3.58
N ILE A 55 3.15 -5.41 -3.55
CA ILE A 55 4.44 -5.84 -4.06
C ILE A 55 5.44 -5.81 -2.90
N ASP A 56 5.97 -6.97 -2.55
CA ASP A 56 6.94 -7.17 -1.46
C ASP A 56 8.36 -7.26 -2.02
N THR A 57 9.28 -6.51 -1.43
CA THR A 57 10.60 -6.28 -1.99
C THR A 57 11.68 -6.25 -0.91
N GLU A 58 12.89 -6.62 -1.31
CA GLU A 58 14.13 -6.35 -0.59
C GLU A 58 14.85 -5.22 -1.32
N VAL A 59 15.29 -4.21 -0.57
CA VAL A 59 15.91 -2.99 -1.11
C VAL A 59 17.28 -2.81 -0.47
N HIS A 60 18.29 -2.67 -1.32
CA HIS A 60 19.62 -2.25 -0.95
C HIS A 60 19.89 -0.84 -1.52
N PHE A 61 20.06 0.12 -0.62
CA PHE A 61 20.27 1.52 -1.00
C PHE A 61 21.23 2.20 -0.02
N GLN A 62 22.26 2.86 -0.54
CA GLN A 62 23.27 3.57 0.26
C GLN A 62 23.89 2.71 1.39
N GLY A 63 24.17 1.44 1.11
CA GLY A 63 24.75 0.49 2.07
C GLY A 63 23.77 -0.01 3.14
N LYS A 64 22.47 0.28 3.01
CA LYS A 64 21.42 -0.21 3.90
C LYS A 64 20.58 -1.26 3.20
N LEU A 65 20.43 -2.41 3.83
CA LEU A 65 19.53 -3.48 3.40
C LEU A 65 18.26 -3.43 4.27
N PHE A 66 17.10 -3.35 3.63
CA PHE A 66 15.81 -3.32 4.30
C PHE A 66 14.71 -3.92 3.42
N MET A 67 13.61 -4.30 4.04
CA MET A 67 12.43 -4.82 3.37
C MET A 67 11.47 -3.67 3.09
N ALA A 68 10.86 -3.63 1.91
CA ALA A 68 9.83 -2.67 1.58
C ALA A 68 8.64 -3.36 0.93
N THR A 69 7.45 -3.10 1.45
CA THR A 69 6.21 -3.64 0.87
C THR A 69 5.30 -2.48 0.47
N PHE A 70 4.94 -2.45 -0.81
CA PHE A 70 4.10 -1.44 -1.41
C PHE A 70 2.66 -1.96 -1.48
N VAL A 71 1.79 -1.41 -0.63
CA VAL A 71 0.45 -1.93 -0.36
C VAL A 71 -0.62 -1.26 -1.23
N TYR A 72 -1.59 -2.05 -1.64
CA TYR A 72 -2.89 -1.60 -2.11
C TYR A 72 -3.95 -2.37 -1.32
N GLY A 73 -4.38 -1.74 -0.23
CA GLY A 73 -5.25 -2.31 0.78
C GLY A 73 -6.55 -2.80 0.16
N GLU A 74 -7.04 -3.92 0.69
CA GLU A 74 -8.23 -4.56 0.16
C GLU A 74 -9.45 -3.62 0.26
N PRO A 75 -10.04 -3.22 -0.89
CA PRO A 75 -11.17 -2.29 -0.88
C PRO A 75 -12.37 -2.86 -0.13
N GLU A 76 -12.62 -4.17 -0.24
CA GLU A 76 -13.73 -4.83 0.44
C GLU A 76 -13.39 -5.11 1.91
N LYS A 77 -14.19 -4.56 2.83
CA LYS A 77 -13.88 -4.61 4.27
C LYS A 77 -13.83 -6.06 4.78
N ALA A 78 -14.67 -6.94 4.24
CA ALA A 78 -14.73 -8.34 4.63
C ALA A 78 -13.41 -9.09 4.41
N ASN A 79 -12.61 -8.67 3.42
CA ASN A 79 -11.41 -9.36 2.98
C ASN A 79 -10.11 -8.74 3.57
N ARG A 80 -10.19 -7.55 4.17
CA ARG A 80 -9.01 -6.85 4.75
C ARG A 80 -8.27 -7.67 5.79
N LYS A 81 -9.00 -8.37 6.66
CA LYS A 81 -8.40 -9.18 7.73
C LYS A 81 -7.52 -10.29 7.17
N GLU A 82 -7.95 -10.94 6.11
CA GLU A 82 -7.17 -11.99 5.44
C GLU A 82 -5.90 -11.42 4.80
N MET A 83 -5.99 -10.25 4.18
CA MET A 83 -4.84 -9.54 3.65
C MET A 83 -3.82 -9.19 4.75
N TRP A 84 -4.28 -8.68 5.90
CA TRP A 84 -3.39 -8.39 7.04
C TRP A 84 -2.73 -9.64 7.59
N ASN A 85 -3.48 -10.74 7.75
CA ASN A 85 -2.93 -12.04 8.15
C ASN A 85 -1.86 -12.54 7.16
N THR A 86 -2.10 -12.36 5.87
CA THR A 86 -1.14 -12.73 4.82
C THR A 86 0.15 -11.92 4.93
N LEU A 87 0.06 -10.62 5.20
CA LEU A 87 1.24 -9.78 5.43
C LEU A 87 1.99 -10.18 6.70
N MET A 88 1.28 -10.41 7.82
CA MET A 88 1.90 -10.85 9.08
C MET A 88 2.69 -12.14 8.90
N ALA A 89 2.09 -13.16 8.27
CA ALA A 89 2.74 -14.45 8.02
C ALA A 89 3.96 -14.32 7.10
N LYS A 90 3.94 -13.39 6.13
CA LYS A 90 5.09 -13.12 5.25
C LYS A 90 6.25 -12.43 5.96
N THR A 91 5.96 -11.70 7.03
CA THR A 91 6.96 -10.95 7.80
C THR A 91 7.45 -11.67 9.04
N GLU A 92 6.79 -12.77 9.40
CA GLU A 92 7.22 -13.63 10.50
C GLU A 92 8.67 -14.12 10.26
N GLY A 93 9.54 -13.90 11.25
CA GLY A 93 10.95 -14.27 11.18
C GLY A 93 11.85 -13.33 10.36
N ARG A 94 11.35 -12.20 9.87
CA ARG A 94 12.21 -11.17 9.26
C ARG A 94 13.00 -10.43 10.33
N GLU A 95 14.32 -10.37 10.18
CA GLU A 95 15.21 -9.60 11.07
C GLU A 95 15.58 -8.22 10.50
N LEU A 96 15.33 -8.00 9.20
CA LEU A 96 15.64 -6.75 8.53
C LEU A 96 14.60 -5.67 8.87
N PRO A 97 15.01 -4.38 8.94
CA PRO A 97 14.05 -3.28 9.06
C PRO A 97 13.00 -3.36 7.96
N TRP A 98 11.74 -3.14 8.31
CA TRP A 98 10.63 -3.27 7.38
C TRP A 98 9.90 -1.94 7.20
N PHE A 99 9.72 -1.54 5.95
CA PHE A 99 9.01 -0.35 5.55
C PHE A 99 7.72 -0.74 4.81
N LEU A 100 6.58 -0.25 5.32
CA LEU A 100 5.27 -0.47 4.73
C LEU A 100 4.71 0.87 4.26
N THR A 101 4.20 0.96 3.03
CA THR A 101 3.71 2.23 2.48
C THR A 101 2.67 2.03 1.39
N ARG A 102 2.12 3.16 0.90
CA ARG A 102 1.03 3.33 -0.10
C ARG A 102 -0.36 3.38 0.54
N ASP A 103 -1.35 2.80 -0.12
CA ASP A 103 -2.76 2.97 0.19
C ASP A 103 -3.23 1.75 0.98
N PHE A 104 -3.55 1.93 2.26
CA PHE A 104 -4.04 0.85 3.12
C PHE A 104 -5.55 0.66 3.03
N ASN A 105 -6.29 1.59 2.41
CA ASN A 105 -7.75 1.66 2.45
C ASN A 105 -8.35 1.66 3.88
N GLU A 106 -7.53 1.97 4.88
CA GLU A 106 -7.85 1.86 6.30
C GLU A 106 -7.22 3.00 7.10
N ILE A 107 -7.83 3.36 8.22
CA ILE A 107 -7.36 4.40 9.13
C ILE A 107 -7.28 3.83 10.55
N LEU A 108 -6.40 4.37 11.39
CA LEU A 108 -6.18 3.94 12.76
C LEU A 108 -7.30 4.39 13.69
N ASP A 109 -7.89 5.57 13.48
CA ASP A 109 -9.00 6.08 14.26
C ASP A 109 -9.75 7.21 13.55
N ASN A 110 -10.79 7.77 14.19
CA ASN A 110 -11.61 8.81 13.59
C ASN A 110 -10.91 10.19 13.44
N SER A 111 -9.75 10.41 14.05
CA SER A 111 -8.93 11.62 13.86
C SER A 111 -8.22 11.65 12.51
N GLU A 112 -8.01 10.49 11.90
CA GLU A 112 -7.49 10.32 10.54
C GLU A 112 -8.54 10.52 9.45
N LYS A 113 -9.67 11.15 9.79
CA LYS A 113 -10.65 11.57 8.80
C LYS A 113 -11.36 12.85 9.19
N VAL A 114 -11.82 13.57 8.17
CA VAL A 114 -12.69 14.74 8.31
C VAL A 114 -13.94 14.55 7.44
N GLY A 115 -15.11 14.76 8.04
CA GLY A 115 -16.41 14.60 7.39
C GLY A 115 -16.97 13.18 7.46
N GLY A 116 -18.24 13.06 7.09
CA GLY A 116 -19.02 11.82 7.18
C GLY A 116 -19.25 11.32 8.61
N PRO A 117 -20.05 10.25 8.79
CA PRO A 117 -20.28 9.64 10.11
C PRO A 117 -18.99 9.12 10.75
N ALA A 118 -18.92 9.13 12.07
CA ALA A 118 -17.86 8.43 12.80
C ALA A 118 -17.95 6.93 12.52
N ARG A 119 -16.79 6.29 12.35
CA ARG A 119 -16.69 4.84 12.26
C ARG A 119 -16.69 4.25 13.66
N ALA A 120 -17.27 3.06 13.81
CA ALA A 120 -17.24 2.33 15.07
C ALA A 120 -15.79 1.93 15.44
N GLU A 121 -15.43 2.02 16.72
CA GLU A 121 -14.09 1.64 17.21
C GLU A 121 -13.71 0.20 16.84
N SER A 122 -14.70 -0.71 16.85
CA SER A 122 -14.51 -2.09 16.43
C SER A 122 -14.00 -2.24 14.99
N SER A 123 -14.22 -1.24 14.13
CA SER A 123 -13.76 -1.26 12.75
C SER A 123 -12.26 -1.00 12.57
N PHE A 124 -11.57 -0.54 13.61
CA PHE A 124 -10.13 -0.26 13.57
C PHE A 124 -9.30 -1.39 14.18
N VAL A 125 -9.95 -2.33 14.87
CA VAL A 125 -9.29 -3.37 15.68
C VAL A 125 -8.35 -4.21 14.82
N ASP A 126 -8.80 -4.70 13.67
CA ASP A 126 -7.99 -5.58 12.82
C ASP A 126 -6.70 -4.87 12.35
N PHE A 127 -6.79 -3.61 11.94
CA PHE A 127 -5.64 -2.85 11.47
C PHE A 127 -4.68 -2.45 12.59
N ARG A 128 -5.20 -2.04 13.75
CA ARG A 128 -4.37 -1.80 14.95
C ARG A 128 -3.68 -3.07 15.43
N SER A 129 -4.36 -4.22 15.33
CA SER A 129 -3.79 -5.52 15.71
C SER A 129 -2.67 -5.94 14.76
N PHE A 130 -2.85 -5.71 13.46
CA PHE A 130 -1.80 -5.88 12.45
C PHE A 130 -0.57 -5.01 12.76
N MET A 131 -0.78 -3.70 12.97
CA MET A 131 0.31 -2.77 13.31
C MET A 131 1.05 -3.23 14.57
N SER A 132 0.32 -3.61 15.61
CA SER A 132 0.92 -4.06 16.88
C SER A 132 1.65 -5.40 16.76
N ALA A 133 1.10 -6.37 16.01
CA ALA A 133 1.70 -7.69 15.84
C ALA A 133 3.01 -7.65 15.04
N CYS A 134 3.12 -6.68 14.13
CA CYS A 134 4.31 -6.46 13.31
C CYS A 134 5.27 -5.40 13.88
N ASP A 135 5.02 -4.88 15.08
CA ASP A 135 5.80 -3.79 15.70
C ASP A 135 5.96 -2.57 14.75
N LEU A 136 4.88 -2.23 14.05
CA LEU A 136 4.85 -1.12 13.11
C LEU A 136 4.45 0.17 13.82
N TYR A 137 5.13 1.25 13.44
CA TYR A 137 4.86 2.60 13.92
C TYR A 137 4.57 3.50 12.73
N ASP A 138 3.53 4.32 12.84
CA ASP A 138 3.25 5.32 11.83
C ASP A 138 4.29 6.45 11.87
N LEU A 139 4.78 6.85 10.70
CA LEU A 139 5.80 7.87 10.57
C LEU A 139 5.16 9.26 10.66
N LYS A 140 5.74 10.13 11.49
CA LYS A 140 5.26 11.50 11.63
C LYS A 140 5.38 12.24 10.30
N HIS A 141 4.28 12.86 9.88
CA HIS A 141 4.22 13.75 8.73
C HIS A 141 4.32 15.21 9.18
N THR A 142 4.49 16.12 8.20
CA THR A 142 4.33 17.56 8.41
C THR A 142 3.37 18.12 7.37
N GLY A 143 2.53 19.08 7.74
CA GLY A 143 1.51 19.65 6.87
C GLY A 143 0.17 18.87 6.91
N ASN A 144 -0.53 18.82 5.78
CA ASN A 144 -1.80 18.08 5.70
C ASN A 144 -1.52 16.58 5.64
N PHE A 145 -2.04 15.85 6.62
CA PHE A 145 -1.83 14.42 6.79
C PHE A 145 -2.83 13.55 6.05
N LEU A 146 -3.91 14.16 5.58
CA LEU A 146 -4.95 13.47 4.83
C LEU A 146 -4.49 13.28 3.38
N SER A 147 -4.40 12.04 2.94
CA SER A 147 -3.88 11.60 1.64
C SER A 147 -4.97 11.39 0.56
N TRP A 148 -6.23 11.40 0.96
CA TRP A 148 -7.38 11.09 0.12
C TRP A 148 -8.55 12.06 0.33
N ARG A 149 -9.32 12.29 -0.73
CA ARG A 149 -10.57 13.04 -0.69
C ARG A 149 -11.59 12.45 -1.65
N GLY A 150 -12.84 12.36 -1.22
CA GLY A 150 -13.94 11.96 -2.09
C GLY A 150 -15.32 12.18 -1.48
N ILE A 151 -16.34 12.02 -2.33
CA ILE A 151 -17.74 12.11 -1.91
C ILE A 151 -18.23 10.70 -1.58
N ARG A 152 -18.70 10.50 -0.34
CA ARG A 152 -19.34 9.27 0.12
C ARG A 152 -20.80 9.59 0.43
N TYR A 153 -21.72 9.02 -0.36
CA TYR A 153 -23.13 9.37 -0.35
C TYR A 153 -23.34 10.88 -0.53
N LYS A 154 -23.65 11.60 0.56
CA LYS A 154 -23.85 13.06 0.58
C LYS A 154 -22.74 13.82 1.30
N HIS A 155 -21.71 13.13 1.77
CA HIS A 155 -20.64 13.72 2.59
C HIS A 155 -19.35 13.85 1.79
N ASN A 156 -18.74 15.02 1.84
CA ASN A 156 -17.33 15.19 1.44
C ASN A 156 -16.46 14.66 2.58
N VAL A 157 -15.70 13.61 2.31
CA VAL A 157 -14.82 12.95 3.27
C VAL A 157 -13.38 13.14 2.82
N LYS A 158 -12.52 13.45 3.79
CA LYS A 158 -11.06 13.47 3.63
C LYS A 158 -10.46 12.48 4.63
N CYS A 159 -9.53 11.66 4.18
CA CYS A 159 -8.76 10.72 5.00
C CYS A 159 -7.28 10.89 4.67
#